data_AF-A0A2R6RKV9-F1
#
_entry.id   AF-A0A2R6RKV9-F1
#
_cell.length_a   1.000
_cell.length_b   1.000
_cell.length_c   1.000
_cell.angle_alpha   90.00
_cell.angle_beta   90.00
_cell.angle_gamma   90.00
#
_symmetry.space_group_name_H-M   'P 1'
#
loop_
_entity.id
_entity.type
_entity.pdbx_description
1 polymer ?
#
loop_
_entity_poly.entity_id
_entity_poly.type
_entity_poly.pdbx_seq_one_letter_code
_entity_poly.pdbx_strand_id
1 'polypeptide(L)'
;MAESENFCMVPYELADIDWDNLGFAITPTEYMYIMKCSEGQSFTKGELQRFGNIELSPAAGVLNYGQGLFEGLKAYRKHDGGILLFRPEENALRLMMGAERMCMPSPTIEQFVDAVKATVLANKKWVPPPGKGSLYIRPLLMGSGAVLNLTPAPEYTFLIYVSPVGNYFKEGIAPIHLVVETEVHRAMPGGTGGVKTIGNYASVLKAQTLAKAKGFTDILYLDCVNKKYLEEVSSSNVFVVKGNIISTPAVKGTILPGVTRKSIIDIAQSQGFQVPPPGKGSLYIRPLLMGSGAVLNLTPAPEYTFLIYVSPVGNYFKEGIAPIHLVVETEVHRAMPGGTGGVKTIGNYASVLKAQTLAKAKGFTDILYLDCVNKKYLEEVSSSNVFVVKGNIISTPAVKGTILPGVTRKSIIDIAQSQGFQVHMTSLNCCY
;
A
#
# COMPACT_ATOMS: atom_id res chain seq x y z
N MET A 1 30.64 42.85 10.53
CA MET A 1 31.57 41.72 10.73
C MET A 1 30.87 40.73 11.62
N ALA A 2 30.62 39.50 11.15
CA ALA A 2 30.09 38.43 11.98
C ALA A 2 31.26 37.53 12.36
N GLU A 3 31.37 37.18 13.64
CA GLU A 3 32.45 36.33 14.14
C GLU A 3 32.28 34.91 13.56
N SER A 4 33.35 34.38 12.99
CA SER A 4 33.38 33.00 12.52
C SER A 4 33.51 32.08 13.73
N GLU A 5 32.39 31.51 14.20
CA GLU A 5 32.41 30.44 15.20
C GLU A 5 33.28 29.29 14.71
N ASN A 6 34.43 29.12 15.36
CA ASN A 6 35.43 28.14 14.95
C ASN A 6 35.04 26.77 15.54
N PHE A 7 34.07 26.11 14.89
CA PHE A 7 33.58 24.80 15.31
C PHE A 7 34.75 23.80 15.40
N CYS A 8 34.98 23.26 16.60
CA CYS A 8 35.97 22.21 16.82
C CYS A 8 35.52 20.94 16.10
N MET A 9 36.05 20.72 14.90
CA MET A 9 35.70 19.59 14.04
C MET A 9 36.21 18.29 14.67
N VAL A 10 35.31 17.53 15.29
CA VAL A 10 35.63 16.16 15.74
C VAL A 10 35.91 15.31 14.49
N PRO A 11 37.11 14.72 14.34
CA PRO A 11 37.41 13.89 13.17
C PRO A 11 36.48 12.66 13.14
N TYR A 12 35.77 12.47 12.02
CA TYR A 12 34.96 11.29 11.78
C TYR A 12 35.43 10.57 10.52
N GLU A 13 35.59 9.25 10.65
CA GLU A 13 35.90 8.36 9.53
C GLU A 13 34.73 8.32 8.54
N LEU A 14 35.05 8.39 7.24
CA LEU A 14 34.11 8.30 6.13
C LEU A 14 34.42 7.07 5.29
N ALA A 15 33.40 6.52 4.63
CA ALA A 15 33.61 5.53 3.56
C ALA A 15 34.36 6.17 2.38
N ASP A 16 35.27 5.40 1.79
CA ASP A 16 36.00 5.77 0.57
C ASP A 16 35.14 5.50 -0.66
N ILE A 17 34.29 6.47 -1.01
CA ILE A 17 33.39 6.45 -2.17
C ILE A 17 33.26 7.85 -2.77
N ASP A 18 32.85 7.93 -4.04
CA ASP A 18 32.52 9.20 -4.69
C ASP A 18 31.19 9.77 -4.16
N TRP A 19 31.31 10.69 -3.21
CA TRP A 19 30.19 11.39 -2.56
C TRP A 19 29.44 12.35 -3.50
N ASP A 20 30.07 12.81 -4.58
CA ASP A 20 29.44 13.72 -5.56
C ASP A 20 28.62 12.96 -6.61
N ASN A 21 29.06 11.75 -6.98
CA ASN A 21 28.37 10.90 -7.95
C ASN A 21 27.39 9.88 -7.36
N LEU A 22 27.01 10.02 -6.08
CA LEU A 22 25.91 9.25 -5.50
C LEU A 22 24.60 9.41 -6.27
N GLY A 23 23.95 8.29 -6.57
CA GLY A 23 22.58 8.21 -7.10
C GLY A 23 21.56 7.81 -6.03
N PHE A 24 20.40 7.29 -6.47
CA PHE A 24 19.44 6.59 -5.62
C PHE A 24 19.51 5.08 -5.91
N ALA A 25 20.66 4.48 -5.58
CA ALA A 25 20.98 3.07 -5.82
C ALA A 25 21.41 2.39 -4.51
N ILE A 26 21.33 1.05 -4.47
CA ILE A 26 21.82 0.29 -3.31
C ILE A 26 23.35 0.25 -3.34
N THR A 27 23.97 1.01 -2.44
CA THR A 27 25.33 0.77 -1.97
C THR A 27 25.24 -0.06 -0.69
N PRO A 28 25.73 -1.32 -0.67
CA PRO A 28 25.77 -2.13 0.55
C PRO A 28 26.60 -1.46 1.64
N THR A 29 26.02 -1.27 2.83
CA THR A 29 26.74 -0.79 4.01
C THR A 29 27.14 -1.97 4.90
N GLU A 30 27.79 -1.74 6.04
CA GLU A 30 28.38 -2.81 6.84
C GLU A 30 27.37 -3.59 7.68
N TYR A 31 26.34 -2.92 8.19
CA TYR A 31 25.40 -3.50 9.14
C TYR A 31 23.94 -3.24 8.76
N MET A 32 23.10 -4.21 9.07
CA MET A 32 21.64 -4.10 9.13
C MET A 32 21.16 -4.46 10.53
N TYR A 33 19.97 -4.03 10.91
CA TYR A 33 19.33 -4.41 12.17
C TYR A 33 18.17 -5.38 11.91
N ILE A 34 18.04 -6.44 12.71
CA ILE A 34 16.96 -7.42 12.62
C ILE A 34 16.34 -7.68 13.99
N MET A 35 15.00 -7.70 14.05
CA MET A 35 14.22 -8.28 15.15
C MET A 35 13.14 -9.21 14.57
N LYS A 36 12.78 -10.25 15.33
CA LYS A 36 11.74 -11.23 14.97
C LYS A 36 10.63 -11.25 16.02
N CYS A 37 9.44 -11.67 15.61
CA CYS A 37 8.27 -11.81 16.48
C CYS A 37 7.39 -12.95 15.96
N SER A 38 6.93 -13.85 16.83
CA SER A 38 5.88 -14.81 16.50
C SER A 38 4.49 -14.16 16.60
N GLU A 39 3.47 -14.77 15.98
CA GLU A 39 2.08 -14.36 16.10
C GLU A 39 1.63 -14.34 17.58
N GLY A 40 0.84 -13.34 17.96
CA GLY A 40 0.37 -13.11 19.33
C GLY A 40 1.43 -12.61 20.32
N GLN A 41 2.70 -12.49 19.92
CA GLN A 41 3.78 -11.97 20.76
C GLN A 41 4.10 -10.49 20.46
N SER A 42 4.97 -9.91 21.28
CA SER A 42 5.55 -8.58 21.04
C SER A 42 6.99 -8.72 20.55
N PHE A 43 7.46 -7.79 19.73
CA PHE A 43 8.86 -7.73 19.34
C PHE A 43 9.76 -7.61 20.57
N THR A 44 10.81 -8.43 20.61
CA THR A 44 11.88 -8.35 21.60
C THR A 44 13.05 -7.51 21.07
N LYS A 45 14.10 -7.34 21.88
CA LYS A 45 15.32 -6.63 21.45
C LYS A 45 15.99 -7.39 20.30
N GLY A 46 16.04 -6.76 19.13
CA GLY A 46 16.81 -7.23 17.99
C GLY A 46 18.30 -6.92 18.07
N GLU A 47 18.99 -7.28 16.99
CA GLU A 47 20.45 -7.29 16.90
C GLU A 47 20.96 -6.61 15.62
N LEU A 48 22.20 -6.14 15.67
CA LEU A 48 22.94 -5.69 14.49
C LEU A 48 23.65 -6.89 13.87
N GLN A 49 23.36 -7.16 12.61
CA GLN A 49 24.01 -8.19 11.79
C GLN A 49 24.81 -7.53 10.66
N ARG A 50 25.76 -8.24 10.06
CA ARG A 50 26.38 -7.78 8.80
C ARG A 50 25.31 -7.69 7.71
N PHE A 51 25.38 -6.67 6.86
CA PHE A 51 24.47 -6.57 5.72
C PHE A 51 24.63 -7.79 4.80
N GLY A 52 23.50 -8.36 4.38
CA GLY A 52 23.47 -9.54 3.51
C GLY A 52 22.06 -9.90 3.08
N ASN A 53 21.94 -10.92 2.25
CA ASN A 53 20.65 -11.49 1.88
C ASN A 53 19.99 -12.15 3.10
N ILE A 54 18.66 -12.07 3.17
CA ILE A 54 17.87 -12.78 4.17
C ILE A 54 17.37 -14.11 3.62
N GLU A 55 17.33 -15.13 4.49
CA GLU A 55 16.65 -16.38 4.21
C GLU A 55 15.14 -16.24 4.50
N LEU A 56 14.30 -16.70 3.58
CA LEU A 56 12.84 -16.73 3.73
C LEU A 56 12.32 -18.05 3.18
N SER A 57 11.30 -18.61 3.85
CA SER A 57 10.54 -19.73 3.29
C SER A 57 9.87 -19.30 1.98
N PRO A 58 9.88 -20.13 0.92
CA PRO A 58 9.10 -19.87 -0.29
C PRO A 58 7.60 -19.70 -0.02
N ALA A 59 7.09 -20.29 1.07
CA ALA A 59 5.72 -20.14 1.53
C ALA A 59 5.48 -18.91 2.44
N ALA A 60 6.44 -18.00 2.59
CA ALA A 60 6.29 -16.82 3.45
C ALA A 60 5.13 -15.92 2.98
N GLY A 61 4.33 -15.42 3.94
CA GLY A 61 3.17 -14.57 3.65
C GLY A 61 3.51 -13.30 2.86
N VAL A 62 4.70 -12.74 3.09
CA VAL A 62 5.23 -11.58 2.34
C VAL A 62 5.52 -11.88 0.86
N LEU A 63 5.87 -13.13 0.51
CA LEU A 63 6.15 -13.52 -0.87
C LEU A 63 4.88 -13.87 -1.65
N ASN A 64 3.87 -14.45 -0.98
CA ASN A 64 2.68 -15.01 -1.63
C ASN A 64 1.48 -14.05 -1.63
N TYR A 65 1.29 -13.31 -0.53
CA TYR A 65 0.14 -12.40 -0.33
C TYR A 65 0.58 -10.95 -0.04
N GLY A 66 1.89 -10.73 0.08
CA GLY A 66 2.50 -9.43 0.38
C GLY A 66 1.97 -8.77 1.63
N GLN A 67 1.81 -9.57 2.69
CA GLN A 67 1.72 -9.06 4.05
C GLN A 67 3.08 -8.43 4.44
N GLY A 68 3.30 -7.22 3.93
CA GLY A 68 4.57 -6.51 4.03
C GLY A 68 4.40 -5.00 3.96
N LEU A 69 5.19 -4.31 4.77
CA LEU A 69 5.23 -2.87 4.94
C LEU A 69 6.68 -2.40 4.83
N PHE A 70 6.87 -1.14 4.46
CA PHE A 70 8.18 -0.52 4.52
C PHE A 70 8.07 0.96 4.90
N GLU A 71 9.15 1.48 5.46
CA GLU A 71 9.29 2.89 5.76
C GLU A 71 10.41 3.55 4.96
N GLY A 72 10.45 4.89 5.01
CA GLY A 72 11.47 5.67 4.34
C GLY A 72 11.76 6.94 5.12
N LEU A 73 12.97 7.01 5.67
CA LEU A 73 13.49 8.17 6.39
C LEU A 73 14.97 8.36 6.08
N LYS A 74 15.57 9.43 6.60
CA LYS A 74 16.94 9.84 6.27
C LYS A 74 17.68 10.29 7.53
N ALA A 75 18.97 9.95 7.60
CA ALA A 75 19.93 10.57 8.49
C ALA A 75 20.79 11.57 7.71
N TYR A 76 21.06 12.71 8.33
CA TYR A 76 21.85 13.81 7.78
C TYR A 76 23.02 14.14 8.70
N ARG A 77 24.17 14.48 8.13
CA ARG A 77 25.33 14.95 8.91
C ARG A 77 25.30 16.48 9.04
N LYS A 78 25.50 16.97 10.26
CA LYS A 78 25.74 18.39 10.56
C LYS A 78 27.20 18.78 10.26
N HIS A 79 27.47 20.07 10.18
CA HIS A 79 28.84 20.60 10.06
C HIS A 79 29.72 20.18 11.25
N ASP A 80 29.18 20.14 12.48
CA ASP A 80 29.86 19.64 13.69
C ASP A 80 30.08 18.11 13.75
N GLY A 81 29.76 17.38 12.67
CA GLY A 81 29.90 15.93 12.58
C GLY A 81 28.76 15.11 13.21
N GLY A 82 27.89 15.74 14.02
CA GLY A 82 26.72 15.10 14.60
C GLY A 82 25.69 14.65 13.56
N ILE A 83 24.89 13.64 13.90
CA ILE A 83 23.91 13.04 12.98
C ILE A 83 22.49 13.40 13.44
N LEU A 84 21.67 13.87 12.51
CA LEU A 84 20.24 14.19 12.73
C LEU A 84 19.34 13.19 12.03
N LEU A 85 18.24 12.83 12.69
CA LEU A 85 17.09 12.12 12.13
C LEU A 85 15.91 13.08 12.03
N PHE A 86 15.16 13.04 10.93
CA PHE A 86 13.98 13.90 10.75
C PHE A 86 12.69 13.16 11.09
N ARG A 87 12.07 13.52 12.22
CA ARG A 87 10.78 13.00 12.73
C ARG A 87 10.63 11.46 12.70
N PRO A 88 11.63 10.66 13.16
CA PRO A 88 11.57 9.20 13.07
C PRO A 88 10.37 8.58 13.81
N GLU A 89 9.83 9.26 14.82
CA GLU A 89 8.63 8.89 15.57
C GLU A 89 7.38 8.87 14.67
N GLU A 90 7.27 9.79 13.70
CA GLU A 90 6.15 9.83 12.76
C GLU A 90 6.23 8.67 11.74
N ASN A 91 7.45 8.26 11.36
CA ASN A 91 7.65 7.05 10.56
C ASN A 91 7.26 5.80 11.37
N ALA A 92 7.61 5.73 12.66
CA ALA A 92 7.23 4.63 13.54
C ALA A 92 5.70 4.53 13.71
N LEU A 93 5.03 5.66 13.98
CA LEU A 93 3.57 5.76 14.06
C LEU A 93 2.90 5.30 12.76
N ARG A 94 3.43 5.69 11.60
CA ARG A 94 2.89 5.26 10.30
C ARG A 94 3.11 3.78 10.02
N LEU A 95 4.25 3.21 10.42
CA LEU A 95 4.47 1.75 10.36
C LEU A 95 3.44 1.03 11.24
N MET A 96 3.22 1.50 12.47
CA MET A 96 2.29 0.91 13.44
C MET A 96 0.84 0.93 12.94
N MET A 97 0.37 2.05 12.40
CA MET A 97 -0.95 2.14 11.73
C MET A 97 -1.03 1.21 10.51
N GLY A 98 0.07 1.06 9.77
CA GLY A 98 0.15 0.11 8.65
C GLY A 98 0.07 -1.34 9.11
N ALA A 99 0.74 -1.69 10.20
CA ALA A 99 0.78 -3.02 10.79
C ALA A 99 -0.61 -3.46 11.24
N GLU A 100 -1.35 -2.56 11.92
CA GLU A 100 -2.76 -2.76 12.26
C GLU A 100 -3.61 -3.06 11.01
N ARG A 101 -3.45 -2.28 9.93
CA ARG A 101 -4.21 -2.48 8.68
C ARG A 101 -3.87 -3.77 7.94
N MET A 102 -2.66 -4.30 8.16
CA MET A 102 -2.11 -5.51 7.54
C MET A 102 -2.18 -6.74 8.45
N CYS A 103 -2.80 -6.64 9.64
CA CYS A 103 -2.85 -7.70 10.65
C CYS A 103 -1.47 -8.23 11.06
N MET A 104 -0.54 -7.32 11.34
CA MET A 104 0.84 -7.61 11.74
C MET A 104 1.09 -7.02 13.14
N PRO A 105 1.89 -7.66 14.01
CA PRO A 105 2.49 -6.97 15.14
C PRO A 105 3.42 -5.86 14.62
N SER A 106 3.59 -4.81 15.42
CA SER A 106 4.53 -3.71 15.16
C SER A 106 5.55 -3.63 16.30
N PRO A 107 6.80 -3.23 16.04
CA PRO A 107 7.66 -2.66 17.07
C PRO A 107 6.97 -1.45 17.70
N THR A 108 7.26 -1.16 18.97
CA THR A 108 6.84 0.11 19.60
C THR A 108 7.56 1.30 18.95
N ILE A 109 7.08 2.52 19.20
CA ILE A 109 7.73 3.75 18.68
C ILE A 109 9.18 3.82 19.15
N GLU A 110 9.43 3.53 20.43
CA GLU A 110 10.76 3.48 21.03
C GLU A 110 11.65 2.41 20.38
N GLN A 111 11.16 1.17 20.25
CA GLN A 111 11.90 0.08 19.61
C GLN A 111 12.28 0.41 18.16
N PHE A 112 11.37 1.03 17.39
CA PHE A 112 11.65 1.45 16.02
C PHE A 112 12.72 2.55 16.00
N VAL A 113 12.57 3.59 16.83
CA VAL A 113 13.49 4.73 16.88
C VAL A 113 14.89 4.30 17.32
N ASP A 114 14.99 3.39 18.30
CA ASP A 114 16.28 2.90 18.79
C ASP A 114 16.93 1.91 17.82
N ALA A 115 16.16 1.06 17.13
CA ALA A 115 16.67 0.27 16.02
C ALA A 115 17.22 1.17 14.88
N VAL A 116 16.52 2.26 14.55
CA VAL A 116 17.00 3.26 13.58
C VAL A 116 18.31 3.89 14.06
N LYS A 117 18.38 4.39 15.29
CA LYS A 117 19.61 4.97 15.88
C LYS A 117 20.77 3.98 15.84
N ALA A 118 20.55 2.74 16.29
CA ALA A 118 21.56 1.69 16.32
C ALA A 118 22.10 1.39 14.91
N THR A 119 21.21 1.25 13.92
CA THR A 119 21.60 0.99 12.52
C THR A 119 22.42 2.15 11.94
N VAL A 120 22.02 3.40 12.21
CA VAL A 120 22.73 4.58 11.71
C VAL A 120 24.10 4.74 12.37
N LEU A 121 24.20 4.53 13.68
CA LEU A 121 25.47 4.61 14.41
C LEU A 121 26.44 3.51 14.00
N ALA A 122 25.97 2.28 13.80
CA ALA A 122 26.77 1.17 13.28
C ALA A 122 27.31 1.42 11.87
N ASN A 123 26.59 2.21 11.06
CA ASN A 123 26.99 2.61 9.70
C ASN A 123 27.44 4.08 9.63
N LYS A 124 27.92 4.69 10.73
CA LYS A 124 28.17 6.15 10.80
C LYS A 124 29.09 6.70 9.71
N LYS A 125 30.03 5.90 9.19
CA LYS A 125 30.95 6.29 8.11
C LYS A 125 30.29 6.41 6.74
N TRP A 126 29.11 5.81 6.58
CA TRP A 126 28.29 5.85 5.37
C TRP A 126 27.33 7.05 5.33
N VAL A 127 27.23 7.86 6.39
CA VAL A 127 26.44 9.10 6.35
C VAL A 127 27.19 10.16 5.53
N PRO A 128 26.65 10.65 4.40
CA PRO A 128 27.34 11.61 3.55
C PRO A 128 27.79 12.88 4.30
N PRO A 129 28.88 13.52 3.88
CA PRO A 129 29.25 14.85 4.35
C PRO A 129 28.13 15.88 4.13
N PRO A 130 28.10 16.99 4.88
CA PRO A 130 27.15 18.07 4.67
C PRO A 130 27.10 18.52 3.21
N GLY A 131 25.89 18.67 2.66
CA GLY A 131 25.66 19.05 1.25
C GLY A 131 25.78 17.91 0.23
N LYS A 132 26.49 16.81 0.53
CA LYS A 132 26.71 15.69 -0.43
C LYS A 132 25.54 14.70 -0.52
N GLY A 133 24.62 14.70 0.44
CA GLY A 133 23.42 13.87 0.39
C GLY A 133 22.87 13.48 1.76
N SER A 134 22.37 12.26 1.87
CA SER A 134 21.80 11.69 3.10
C SER A 134 22.01 10.18 3.18
N LEU A 135 22.11 9.62 4.38
CA LEU A 135 21.96 8.17 4.54
C LEU A 135 20.48 7.84 4.50
N TYR A 136 20.02 7.17 3.45
CA TYR A 136 18.65 6.67 3.37
C TYR A 136 18.49 5.44 4.26
N ILE A 137 17.37 5.37 4.96
CA ILE A 137 17.06 4.34 5.95
C ILE A 137 15.79 3.64 5.49
N ARG A 138 15.87 2.31 5.35
CA ARG A 138 14.76 1.45 4.90
C ARG A 138 14.44 0.43 5.99
N PRO A 139 13.51 0.76 6.90
CA PRO A 139 12.81 -0.24 7.69
C PRO A 139 11.85 -1.05 6.80
N LEU A 140 11.78 -2.35 7.03
CA LEU A 140 10.87 -3.32 6.44
C LEU A 140 10.17 -4.05 7.59
N LEU A 141 8.88 -4.35 7.45
CA LEU A 141 8.14 -5.26 8.34
C LEU A 141 7.46 -6.30 7.45
N MET A 142 7.80 -7.56 7.65
CA MET A 142 7.48 -8.66 6.74
C MET A 142 6.79 -9.80 7.49
N GLY A 143 5.69 -10.33 6.96
CA GLY A 143 5.15 -11.63 7.35
C GLY A 143 6.05 -12.74 6.81
N SER A 144 7.11 -13.05 7.58
CA SER A 144 8.17 -13.99 7.19
C SER A 144 7.80 -15.46 7.41
N GLY A 145 6.82 -15.72 8.28
CA GLY A 145 6.34 -17.07 8.57
C GLY A 145 5.65 -17.74 7.37
N ALA A 146 5.86 -19.05 7.25
CA ALA A 146 5.27 -19.87 6.18
C ALA A 146 3.75 -19.99 6.36
N VAL A 147 2.99 -19.62 5.32
CA VAL A 147 1.52 -19.69 5.31
C VAL A 147 1.01 -19.82 3.86
N LEU A 148 0.22 -20.87 3.60
CA LEU A 148 -0.45 -21.12 2.30
C LEU A 148 -1.95 -20.81 2.31
N ASN A 149 -2.50 -20.51 3.49
CA ASN A 149 -3.85 -20.00 3.64
C ASN A 149 -3.82 -18.48 3.55
N LEU A 150 -4.92 -17.86 3.11
CA LEU A 150 -5.08 -16.41 3.21
C LEU A 150 -5.45 -16.03 4.66
N THR A 151 -4.41 -15.99 5.49
CA THR A 151 -4.42 -15.62 6.91
C THR A 151 -3.16 -14.80 7.22
N PRO A 152 -3.12 -14.07 8.36
CA PRO A 152 -1.88 -13.51 8.87
C PRO A 152 -0.78 -14.57 8.97
N ALA A 153 0.48 -14.16 8.80
CA ALA A 153 1.64 -15.04 8.95
C ALA A 153 1.86 -15.43 10.42
N PRO A 154 2.38 -16.64 10.71
CA PRO A 154 2.68 -17.07 12.08
C PRO A 154 3.96 -16.41 12.65
N GLU A 155 4.77 -15.77 11.80
CA GLU A 155 6.02 -15.10 12.19
C GLU A 155 6.24 -13.83 11.36
N TYR A 156 6.93 -12.88 11.99
CA TYR A 156 7.20 -11.55 11.47
C TYR A 156 8.66 -11.17 11.68
N THR A 157 9.24 -10.53 10.67
CA THR A 157 10.60 -9.98 10.72
C THR A 157 10.54 -8.48 10.47
N PHE A 158 11.08 -7.69 11.38
CA PHE A 158 11.37 -6.28 11.16
C PHE A 158 12.87 -6.10 10.93
N LEU A 159 13.22 -5.47 9.81
CA LEU A 159 14.60 -5.33 9.34
C LEU A 159 14.86 -3.87 8.97
N ILE A 160 15.99 -3.30 9.35
CA ILE A 160 16.45 -2.00 8.86
C ILE A 160 17.77 -2.17 8.12
N TYR A 161 17.81 -1.78 6.86
CA TYR A 161 19.05 -1.51 6.15
C TYR A 161 19.17 -0.02 5.83
N VAL A 162 20.38 0.41 5.49
CA VAL A 162 20.69 1.79 5.14
C VAL A 162 21.51 1.84 3.84
N SER A 163 21.51 2.98 3.17
CA SER A 163 22.37 3.20 1.99
C SER A 163 22.62 4.69 1.76
N PRO A 164 23.85 5.13 1.46
CA PRO A 164 24.12 6.52 1.08
C PRO A 164 23.39 6.86 -0.22
N VAL A 165 22.67 7.99 -0.24
CA VAL A 165 22.02 8.50 -1.46
C VAL A 165 22.34 9.98 -1.66
N GLY A 166 22.53 10.35 -2.92
CA GLY A 166 22.82 11.73 -3.33
C GLY A 166 21.59 12.63 -3.24
N ASN A 167 21.79 13.91 -3.56
CA ASN A 167 20.71 14.86 -3.75
C ASN A 167 19.92 14.50 -5.03
N TYR A 168 18.59 14.53 -4.95
CA TYR A 168 17.70 14.15 -6.06
C TYR A 168 17.78 15.10 -7.26
N PHE A 169 18.23 16.34 -7.01
CA PHE A 169 18.34 17.44 -7.96
C PHE A 169 19.76 17.99 -7.94
N LYS A 170 20.69 17.37 -8.69
CA LYS A 170 22.10 17.81 -8.73
C LYS A 170 22.28 19.17 -9.42
N GLU A 171 21.40 19.50 -10.37
CA GLU A 171 21.48 20.71 -11.21
C GLU A 171 20.40 21.76 -10.85
N GLY A 172 19.78 21.64 -9.66
CA GLY A 172 18.75 22.58 -9.19
C GLY A 172 17.31 22.12 -9.45
N ILE A 173 16.35 23.00 -9.12
CA ILE A 173 14.90 22.69 -9.12
C ILE A 173 14.35 22.69 -10.56
N ALA A 174 14.66 21.64 -11.31
CA ALA A 174 14.08 21.43 -12.63
C ALA A 174 12.58 21.08 -12.51
N PRO A 175 11.68 21.70 -13.30
CA PRO A 175 10.28 21.31 -13.35
C PRO A 175 10.13 19.89 -13.94
N ILE A 176 9.11 19.16 -13.46
CA ILE A 176 8.83 17.79 -13.90
C ILE A 176 7.61 17.75 -14.83
N HIS A 177 7.64 16.87 -15.83
CA HIS A 177 6.53 16.66 -16.76
C HIS A 177 5.63 15.55 -16.23
N LEU A 178 4.36 15.86 -15.96
CA LEU A 178 3.38 14.92 -15.42
C LEU A 178 2.31 14.58 -16.46
N VAL A 179 1.94 13.29 -16.53
CA VAL A 179 0.72 12.84 -17.21
C VAL A 179 -0.38 12.58 -16.19
N VAL A 180 -1.62 12.97 -16.52
CA VAL A 180 -2.80 12.63 -15.71
C VAL A 180 -3.27 11.25 -16.12
N GLU A 181 -3.35 10.32 -15.17
CA GLU A 181 -3.82 8.96 -15.40
C GLU A 181 -5.31 8.85 -15.02
N THR A 182 -6.13 8.40 -15.98
CA THR A 182 -7.59 8.33 -15.85
C THR A 182 -8.11 6.89 -15.77
N GLU A 183 -7.31 5.90 -16.19
CA GLU A 183 -7.72 4.49 -16.27
C GLU A 183 -7.05 3.64 -15.20
N VAL A 184 -5.77 3.84 -14.91
CA VAL A 184 -5.08 3.10 -13.84
C VAL A 184 -5.09 3.90 -12.53
N HIS A 185 -5.89 3.47 -11.56
CA HIS A 185 -5.94 4.15 -10.26
C HIS A 185 -4.84 3.65 -9.30
N ARG A 186 -4.35 4.54 -8.44
CA ARG A 186 -3.32 4.23 -7.43
C ARG A 186 -3.91 3.54 -6.20
N ALA A 187 -5.10 3.98 -5.80
CA ALA A 187 -5.80 3.57 -4.60
C ALA A 187 -7.32 3.65 -4.80
N MET A 188 -8.06 3.04 -3.88
CA MET A 188 -9.51 3.12 -3.78
C MET A 188 -9.93 3.28 -2.31
N PRO A 189 -11.11 3.86 -2.02
CA PRO A 189 -11.73 3.79 -0.70
C PRO A 189 -11.77 2.35 -0.19
N GLY A 190 -11.63 2.15 1.12
CA GLY A 190 -11.60 0.80 1.73
C GLY A 190 -10.34 -0.03 1.48
N GLY A 191 -9.55 0.28 0.45
CA GLY A 191 -8.30 -0.40 0.13
C GLY A 191 -7.15 -0.07 1.09
N THR A 192 -5.92 -0.22 0.60
CA THR A 192 -4.68 -0.01 1.36
C THR A 192 -3.96 1.30 1.01
N GLY A 193 -4.57 2.20 0.22
CA GLY A 193 -3.90 3.39 -0.34
C GLY A 193 -3.23 4.31 0.69
N GLY A 194 -3.84 4.45 1.88
CA GLY A 194 -3.32 5.22 3.01
C GLY A 194 -2.24 4.52 3.84
N VAL A 195 -1.78 3.33 3.42
CA VAL A 195 -0.78 2.51 4.11
C VAL A 195 0.44 2.27 3.23
N LYS A 196 1.63 2.22 3.82
CA LYS A 196 2.89 2.02 3.11
C LYS A 196 3.22 0.54 2.87
N THR A 197 2.24 -0.21 2.37
CA THR A 197 2.38 -1.63 2.01
C THR A 197 3.02 -1.81 0.64
N ILE A 198 3.77 -2.90 0.46
CA ILE A 198 4.42 -3.25 -0.81
C ILE A 198 3.43 -3.46 -1.96
N GLY A 199 2.20 -3.93 -1.66
CA GLY A 199 1.17 -4.19 -2.68
C GLY A 199 0.75 -2.96 -3.48
N ASN A 200 0.74 -1.78 -2.86
CA ASN A 200 0.36 -0.51 -3.50
C ASN A 200 1.35 -0.04 -4.57
N TYR A 201 2.60 -0.50 -4.52
CA TYR A 201 3.65 -0.07 -5.44
C TYR A 201 3.72 -0.96 -6.68
N ALA A 202 3.39 -2.24 -6.55
CA ALA A 202 3.36 -3.18 -7.67
C ALA A 202 2.27 -2.87 -8.71
N SER A 203 1.10 -2.39 -8.27
CA SER A 203 -0.05 -2.09 -9.14
C SER A 203 0.21 -0.95 -10.13
N VAL A 204 1.03 0.03 -9.76
CA VAL A 204 1.27 1.25 -10.56
C VAL A 204 2.43 1.13 -11.56
N LEU A 205 3.30 0.11 -11.43
CA LEU A 205 4.51 -0.03 -12.25
C LEU A 205 4.23 -0.03 -13.76
N LYS A 206 3.13 -0.67 -14.20
CA LYS A 206 2.76 -0.70 -15.63
C LYS A 206 2.43 0.70 -16.16
N ALA A 207 1.65 1.48 -15.41
CA ALA A 207 1.32 2.85 -15.79
C ALA A 207 2.59 3.71 -15.83
N GLN A 208 3.41 3.66 -14.78
CA GLN A 208 4.68 4.40 -14.70
C GLN A 208 5.62 4.11 -15.89
N THR A 209 5.75 2.84 -16.28
CA THR A 209 6.55 2.43 -17.44
C THR A 209 6.00 3.03 -18.75
N LEU A 210 4.68 3.03 -18.94
CA LEU A 210 4.03 3.62 -20.11
C LEU A 210 4.13 5.14 -20.15
N ALA A 211 4.09 5.82 -18.99
CA ALA A 211 4.29 7.26 -18.90
C ALA A 211 5.73 7.65 -19.25
N LYS A 212 6.72 6.94 -18.71
CA LYS A 212 8.15 7.14 -19.04
C LYS A 212 8.45 6.87 -20.51
N ALA A 213 7.86 5.83 -21.10
CA ALA A 213 7.99 5.52 -22.52
C ALA A 213 7.41 6.62 -23.44
N LYS A 214 6.51 7.47 -22.92
CA LYS A 214 5.94 8.65 -23.60
C LYS A 214 6.68 9.96 -23.28
N GLY A 215 7.81 9.91 -22.56
CA GLY A 215 8.62 11.08 -22.21
C GLY A 215 8.14 11.86 -20.97
N PHE A 216 7.15 11.35 -20.21
CA PHE A 216 6.76 11.99 -18.94
C PHE A 216 7.69 11.58 -17.80
N THR A 217 7.95 12.51 -16.89
CA THR A 217 8.76 12.28 -15.69
C THR A 217 8.02 11.38 -14.69
N ASP A 218 6.73 11.65 -14.44
CA ASP A 218 5.91 10.86 -13.53
C ASP A 218 4.39 11.00 -13.79
N ILE A 219 3.57 10.34 -12.96
CA ILE A 219 2.10 10.28 -13.08
C ILE A 219 1.40 11.03 -11.96
N LEU A 220 0.41 11.84 -12.31
CA LEU A 220 -0.58 12.42 -11.40
C LEU A 220 -1.86 11.57 -11.44
N TYR A 221 -2.21 10.95 -10.31
CA TYR A 221 -3.37 10.07 -10.18
C TYR A 221 -4.66 10.80 -9.80
N LEU A 222 -5.76 10.30 -10.35
CA LEU A 222 -7.13 10.70 -10.01
C LEU A 222 -7.87 9.63 -9.20
N ASP A 223 -8.85 10.07 -8.41
CA ASP A 223 -9.71 9.20 -7.59
C ASP A 223 -10.46 8.16 -8.42
N CYS A 224 -10.54 6.91 -7.94
CA CYS A 224 -11.14 5.81 -8.71
C CYS A 224 -12.68 5.90 -8.85
N VAL A 225 -13.35 6.71 -8.03
CA VAL A 225 -14.82 6.78 -7.97
C VAL A 225 -15.36 7.81 -8.97
N ASN A 226 -14.77 9.00 -8.99
CA ASN A 226 -15.23 10.12 -9.82
C ASN A 226 -14.30 10.43 -11.00
N LYS A 227 -13.11 9.80 -11.04
CA LYS A 227 -12.05 10.03 -12.04
C LYS A 227 -11.71 11.51 -12.23
N LYS A 228 -11.65 12.30 -11.16
CA LYS A 228 -11.56 13.77 -11.28
C LYS A 228 -10.86 14.52 -10.16
N TYR A 229 -10.83 13.98 -8.95
CA TYR A 229 -10.12 14.58 -7.82
C TYR A 229 -8.67 14.10 -7.81
N LEU A 230 -7.72 15.03 -7.65
CA LEU A 230 -6.30 14.69 -7.52
C LEU A 230 -6.05 13.88 -6.25
N GLU A 231 -5.20 12.86 -6.35
CA GLU A 231 -4.72 12.09 -5.22
C GLU A 231 -3.22 12.34 -4.94
N GLU A 232 -2.34 11.71 -5.71
CA GLU A 232 -0.91 11.74 -5.50
C GLU A 232 -0.16 11.81 -6.83
N VAL A 233 1.04 12.38 -6.81
CA VAL A 233 2.01 12.20 -7.88
C VAL A 233 2.79 10.95 -7.54
N SER A 234 2.38 9.81 -8.07
CA SER A 234 3.11 8.54 -7.93
C SER A 234 3.31 8.08 -6.47
N SER A 235 4.48 8.31 -5.88
CA SER A 235 4.79 8.03 -4.48
C SER A 235 4.88 9.28 -3.57
N SER A 236 4.45 10.43 -4.08
CA SER A 236 4.55 11.76 -3.45
C SER A 236 3.18 12.42 -3.29
N ASN A 237 2.93 13.01 -2.12
CA ASN A 237 1.74 13.84 -1.93
C ASN A 237 1.84 15.14 -2.76
N VAL A 238 0.71 15.59 -3.30
CA VAL A 238 0.64 16.82 -4.12
C VAL A 238 0.16 18.03 -3.30
N PHE A 239 0.69 19.20 -3.64
CA PHE A 239 0.26 20.52 -3.13
C PHE A 239 0.00 21.46 -4.31
N VAL A 240 -1.00 22.32 -4.17
CA VAL A 240 -1.34 23.38 -5.14
C VAL A 240 -1.42 24.70 -4.38
N VAL A 241 -0.65 25.68 -4.83
CA VAL A 241 -0.59 27.02 -4.25
C VAL A 241 -1.38 27.99 -5.13
N LYS A 242 -2.26 28.80 -4.53
CA LYS A 242 -2.98 29.87 -5.22
C LYS A 242 -3.08 31.11 -4.33
N GLY A 243 -2.28 32.13 -4.62
CA GLY A 243 -2.11 33.27 -3.71
C GLY A 243 -1.61 32.78 -2.34
N ASN A 244 -2.24 33.23 -1.26
CA ASN A 244 -1.91 32.80 0.10
C ASN A 244 -2.61 31.50 0.56
N ILE A 245 -3.12 30.68 -0.37
CA ILE A 245 -3.79 29.41 -0.06
C ILE A 245 -2.94 28.22 -0.53
N ILE A 246 -2.69 27.27 0.37
CA ILE A 246 -2.03 25.99 0.07
C ILE A 246 -3.03 24.86 0.26
N SER A 247 -3.37 24.18 -0.84
CA SER A 247 -4.32 23.08 -0.89
C SER A 247 -3.61 21.75 -1.17
N THR A 248 -4.06 20.67 -0.53
CA THR A 248 -3.58 19.30 -0.76
C THR A 248 -4.72 18.31 -0.53
N PRO A 249 -4.76 17.15 -1.22
CA PRO A 249 -5.82 16.16 -1.03
C PRO A 249 -5.92 15.69 0.44
N ALA A 250 -7.15 15.43 0.88
CA ALA A 250 -7.44 15.04 2.26
C ALA A 250 -7.09 13.57 2.50
N VAL A 251 -6.50 13.25 3.66
CA VAL A 251 -6.19 11.88 4.06
C VAL A 251 -7.47 11.14 4.44
N LYS A 252 -8.15 10.57 3.43
CA LYS A 252 -9.41 9.80 3.56
C LYS A 252 -9.25 8.37 3.06
N GLY A 253 -8.20 7.69 3.51
CA GLY A 253 -7.92 6.28 3.19
C GLY A 253 -7.28 6.02 1.81
N THR A 254 -7.43 6.92 0.84
CA THR A 254 -6.78 6.82 -0.49
C THR A 254 -5.51 7.64 -0.65
N ILE A 255 -5.13 8.45 0.35
CA ILE A 255 -3.91 9.26 0.35
C ILE A 255 -3.00 8.78 1.48
N LEU A 256 -1.72 8.58 1.20
CA LEU A 256 -0.73 8.19 2.21
C LEU A 256 -0.42 9.41 3.11
N PRO A 257 -0.51 9.31 4.46
CA PRO A 257 -0.11 10.39 5.34
C PRO A 257 1.42 10.57 5.32
N GLY A 258 1.90 11.45 4.44
CA GLY A 258 3.31 11.80 4.34
C GLY A 258 3.82 12.63 5.53
N VAL A 259 4.95 12.24 6.13
CA VAL A 259 5.66 13.06 7.14
C VAL A 259 6.06 14.42 6.56
N THR A 260 6.53 14.43 5.31
CA THR A 260 6.80 15.67 4.55
C THR A 260 5.53 16.49 4.33
N ARG A 261 4.39 15.84 4.00
CA ARG A 261 3.10 16.54 3.84
C ARG A 261 2.65 17.20 5.15
N LYS A 262 2.77 16.51 6.28
CA LYS A 262 2.50 17.06 7.62
C LYS A 262 3.39 18.29 7.87
N SER A 263 4.70 18.14 7.69
CA SER A 263 5.68 19.22 7.90
C SER A 263 5.47 20.43 6.99
N ILE A 264 5.08 20.24 5.72
CA ILE A 264 4.75 21.35 4.81
C ILE A 264 3.51 22.11 5.30
N ILE A 265 2.48 21.43 5.81
CA ILE A 265 1.30 22.08 6.40
C ILE A 265 1.70 22.86 7.65
N ASP A 266 2.45 22.24 8.56
CA ASP A 266 2.93 22.84 9.80
C ASP A 266 3.72 24.16 9.51
N ILE A 267 4.61 24.13 8.51
CA ILE A 267 5.42 25.29 8.07
C ILE A 267 4.59 26.34 7.32
N ALA A 268 3.68 25.92 6.43
CA ALA A 268 2.81 26.83 5.69
C ALA A 268 1.97 27.69 6.66
N GLN A 269 1.38 27.04 7.67
CA GLN A 269 0.58 27.73 8.69
C GLN A 269 1.41 28.70 9.53
N SER A 270 2.63 28.35 9.93
CA SER A 270 3.51 29.26 10.69
C SER A 270 4.02 30.44 9.87
N GLN A 271 4.07 30.33 8.55
CA GLN A 271 4.35 31.43 7.61
C GLN A 271 3.10 32.23 7.18
N GLY A 272 1.92 31.93 7.75
CA GLY A 272 0.69 32.68 7.49
C GLY A 272 -0.09 32.26 6.24
N PHE A 273 0.27 31.15 5.58
CA PHE A 273 -0.56 30.57 4.52
C PHE A 273 -1.84 29.96 5.09
N GLN A 274 -2.94 30.13 4.36
CA GLN A 274 -4.20 29.47 4.66
C GLN A 274 -4.17 28.03 4.11
N VAL A 275 -4.32 27.06 5.00
CA VAL A 275 -4.51 25.65 4.63
C VAL A 275 -5.98 25.28 4.83
N PRO A 276 -6.77 25.03 3.77
CA PRO A 276 -8.18 24.73 3.90
C PRO A 276 -8.45 23.43 4.68
N PRO A 277 -9.55 23.36 5.47
CA PRO A 277 -9.85 22.19 6.27
C PRO A 277 -10.18 20.96 5.39
N PRO A 278 -9.88 19.72 5.84
CA PRO A 278 -10.00 18.52 5.03
C PRO A 278 -11.38 18.35 4.37
N GLY A 279 -11.41 18.40 3.03
CA GLY A 279 -12.62 18.25 2.21
C GLY A 279 -13.25 19.56 1.73
N LYS A 280 -12.93 20.73 2.32
CA LYS A 280 -13.19 22.03 1.69
C LYS A 280 -11.99 22.41 0.82
N GLY A 281 -11.94 21.87 -0.40
CA GLY A 281 -10.83 22.13 -1.32
C GLY A 281 -10.32 20.89 -2.07
N SER A 282 -11.20 19.92 -2.35
CA SER A 282 -10.89 18.81 -3.25
C SER A 282 -10.33 19.35 -4.55
N LEU A 283 -9.03 19.11 -4.80
CA LEU A 283 -8.38 19.57 -6.01
C LEU A 283 -8.96 18.80 -7.19
N TYR A 284 -9.76 19.48 -8.01
CA TYR A 284 -10.50 18.89 -9.12
C TYR A 284 -9.89 19.39 -10.44
N ILE A 285 -9.41 18.47 -11.28
CA ILE A 285 -9.19 18.79 -12.69
C ILE A 285 -10.56 18.79 -13.34
N ARG A 286 -10.95 19.94 -13.91
CA ARG A 286 -12.23 20.10 -14.62
C ARG A 286 -12.04 19.75 -16.10
N PRO A 287 -12.55 18.60 -16.59
CA PRO A 287 -12.72 18.41 -18.02
C PRO A 287 -13.85 19.34 -18.47
N LEU A 288 -13.62 20.14 -19.51
CA LEU A 288 -14.69 20.91 -20.12
C LEU A 288 -15.49 19.99 -21.05
N LEU A 289 -16.56 19.38 -20.53
CA LEU A 289 -17.58 18.66 -21.31
C LEU A 289 -18.96 19.26 -21.06
N MET A 290 -19.78 19.38 -22.11
CA MET A 290 -21.18 19.86 -22.05
C MET A 290 -22.16 18.76 -22.46
N GLY A 291 -23.26 18.64 -21.71
CA GLY A 291 -24.45 17.81 -22.00
C GLY A 291 -24.30 16.30 -21.78
N SER A 292 -25.37 15.49 -21.69
CA SER A 292 -26.76 15.70 -21.22
C SER A 292 -27.49 14.35 -21.26
N GLY A 293 -28.32 13.98 -20.26
CA GLY A 293 -29.19 12.79 -20.35
C GLY A 293 -29.49 12.13 -18.99
N ALA A 294 -30.64 11.47 -18.88
CA ALA A 294 -31.17 10.92 -17.64
C ALA A 294 -31.66 9.47 -17.79
N VAL A 295 -32.28 8.95 -16.72
CA VAL A 295 -33.11 7.72 -16.59
C VAL A 295 -32.40 6.45 -16.12
N LEU A 296 -32.85 5.90 -14.98
CA LEU A 296 -33.49 4.57 -14.87
C LEU A 296 -34.04 4.31 -13.44
N ASN A 297 -35.35 4.07 -13.34
CA ASN A 297 -36.01 3.46 -12.15
C ASN A 297 -35.80 1.93 -12.16
N LEU A 298 -35.86 1.25 -10.99
CA LEU A 298 -36.35 -0.15 -10.83
C LEU A 298 -36.27 -0.67 -9.37
N THR A 299 -37.30 -1.42 -8.95
CA THR A 299 -37.46 -2.14 -7.66
C THR A 299 -38.61 -3.17 -7.82
N PRO A 300 -38.81 -4.21 -6.97
CA PRO A 300 -37.89 -5.16 -6.31
C PRO A 300 -38.27 -6.66 -6.58
N ALA A 301 -37.57 -7.63 -5.97
CA ALA A 301 -38.16 -8.90 -5.50
C ALA A 301 -37.21 -9.64 -4.51
N PRO A 302 -37.70 -10.20 -3.39
CA PRO A 302 -36.93 -11.05 -2.46
C PRO A 302 -36.98 -12.55 -2.88
N GLU A 303 -36.27 -13.39 -2.11
CA GLU A 303 -36.06 -14.87 -2.24
C GLU A 303 -34.77 -15.31 -2.96
N TYR A 304 -33.71 -15.43 -2.15
CA TYR A 304 -32.43 -16.04 -2.49
C TYR A 304 -31.95 -16.98 -1.39
N THR A 305 -31.44 -18.14 -1.78
CA THR A 305 -30.71 -19.09 -0.93
C THR A 305 -29.26 -19.20 -1.42
N PHE A 306 -28.32 -19.25 -0.47
CA PHE A 306 -26.86 -19.12 -0.67
C PHE A 306 -26.14 -20.44 -0.34
N LEU A 307 -24.93 -20.77 -0.83
CA LEU A 307 -24.04 -20.27 -1.89
C LEU A 307 -22.93 -21.33 -2.06
N ILE A 308 -22.48 -21.68 -3.27
CA ILE A 308 -21.47 -22.76 -3.45
C ILE A 308 -20.06 -22.18 -3.62
N TYR A 309 -19.18 -22.55 -2.68
CA TYR A 309 -17.77 -22.24 -2.63
C TYR A 309 -16.94 -23.39 -3.21
N VAL A 310 -16.00 -23.09 -4.11
CA VAL A 310 -15.06 -24.09 -4.64
C VAL A 310 -13.63 -23.53 -4.60
N SER A 311 -12.84 -24.05 -3.67
CA SER A 311 -11.39 -23.84 -3.61
C SER A 311 -10.67 -25.01 -4.30
N PRO A 312 -9.58 -24.78 -5.05
CA PRO A 312 -8.77 -25.85 -5.64
C PRO A 312 -7.85 -26.56 -4.63
N VAL A 313 -7.84 -26.14 -3.36
CA VAL A 313 -7.12 -26.80 -2.27
C VAL A 313 -8.08 -27.77 -1.58
N GLY A 314 -7.65 -29.03 -1.39
CA GLY A 314 -8.50 -30.10 -0.83
C GLY A 314 -9.08 -29.76 0.55
N ASN A 315 -10.22 -30.40 0.88
CA ASN A 315 -11.07 -30.17 2.06
C ASN A 315 -10.49 -29.22 3.12
N TYR A 316 -10.85 -27.93 3.01
CA TYR A 316 -10.49 -26.87 3.95
C TYR A 316 -10.95 -27.14 5.40
N PHE A 317 -11.86 -28.10 5.58
CA PHE A 317 -12.50 -28.46 6.84
C PHE A 317 -12.27 -29.93 7.14
N LYS A 318 -11.86 -30.24 8.39
CA LYS A 318 -11.72 -31.62 8.90
C LYS A 318 -13.04 -32.40 8.90
N GLU A 319 -14.17 -31.72 8.75
CA GLU A 319 -15.53 -32.24 8.95
C GLU A 319 -16.30 -32.49 7.64
N GLY A 320 -15.70 -32.17 6.48
CA GLY A 320 -16.34 -32.34 5.16
C GLY A 320 -16.94 -31.06 4.58
N ILE A 321 -18.06 -31.17 3.86
CA ILE A 321 -18.76 -30.02 3.25
C ILE A 321 -19.61 -29.31 4.32
N ALA A 322 -18.97 -28.49 5.14
CA ALA A 322 -19.64 -27.66 6.12
C ALA A 322 -20.25 -26.40 5.46
N PRO A 323 -21.47 -25.96 5.86
CA PRO A 323 -22.00 -24.65 5.49
C PRO A 323 -21.05 -23.53 5.96
N ILE A 324 -20.80 -22.56 5.08
CA ILE A 324 -19.95 -21.40 5.43
C ILE A 324 -20.80 -20.21 5.86
N HIS A 325 -20.43 -19.59 6.98
CA HIS A 325 -21.07 -18.37 7.47
C HIS A 325 -20.32 -17.16 6.89
N LEU A 326 -20.94 -16.47 5.94
CA LEU A 326 -20.36 -15.29 5.29
C LEU A 326 -20.91 -13.99 5.87
N VAL A 327 -20.06 -12.98 5.97
CA VAL A 327 -20.48 -11.58 6.21
C VAL A 327 -20.26 -10.75 4.95
N VAL A 328 -21.20 -9.85 4.64
CA VAL A 328 -21.05 -8.88 3.56
C VAL A 328 -20.17 -7.72 4.04
N GLU A 329 -19.09 -7.45 3.35
CA GLU A 329 -18.19 -6.33 3.65
C GLU A 329 -18.47 -5.16 2.71
N THR A 330 -18.76 -4.01 3.31
CA THR A 330 -19.24 -2.80 2.62
C THR A 330 -18.23 -1.66 2.66
N GLU A 331 -17.23 -1.73 3.55
CA GLU A 331 -16.25 -0.66 3.76
C GLU A 331 -14.83 -1.04 3.33
N VAL A 332 -14.47 -2.34 3.35
CA VAL A 332 -13.19 -2.83 2.81
C VAL A 332 -13.41 -3.47 1.44
N HIS A 333 -12.75 -2.93 0.41
CA HIS A 333 -12.84 -3.47 -0.94
C HIS A 333 -11.57 -4.25 -1.32
N ARG A 334 -11.74 -5.25 -2.18
CA ARG A 334 -10.65 -6.12 -2.67
C ARG A 334 -9.92 -5.52 -3.86
N ALA A 335 -10.67 -5.11 -4.89
CA ALA A 335 -10.18 -4.58 -6.16
C ALA A 335 -10.99 -3.35 -6.62
N MET A 336 -10.49 -2.67 -7.65
CA MET A 336 -11.13 -1.51 -8.30
C MET A 336 -11.03 -1.60 -9.82
N PRO A 337 -11.98 -1.01 -10.58
CA PRO A 337 -11.87 -0.88 -12.02
C PRO A 337 -10.55 -0.22 -12.42
N GLY A 338 -9.86 -0.75 -13.43
CA GLY A 338 -8.54 -0.27 -13.86
C GLY A 338 -7.38 -0.58 -12.91
N GLY A 339 -7.65 -1.14 -11.73
CA GLY A 339 -6.65 -1.71 -10.84
C GLY A 339 -6.24 -3.13 -11.27
N THR A 340 -5.61 -3.85 -10.34
CA THR A 340 -5.02 -5.18 -10.60
C THR A 340 -5.94 -6.37 -10.34
N GLY A 341 -7.25 -6.16 -10.13
CA GLY A 341 -8.19 -7.22 -9.73
C GLY A 341 -8.21 -8.44 -10.67
N GLY A 342 -8.19 -8.19 -11.97
CA GLY A 342 -8.13 -9.21 -13.03
C GLY A 342 -6.76 -9.90 -13.20
N VAL A 343 -5.79 -9.62 -12.34
CA VAL A 343 -4.44 -10.21 -12.34
C VAL A 343 -4.15 -10.87 -11.00
N LYS A 344 -3.51 -12.05 -11.00
CA LYS A 344 -3.08 -12.72 -9.77
C LYS A 344 -1.90 -11.95 -9.18
N THR A 345 -2.17 -10.98 -8.30
CA THR A 345 -1.15 -10.18 -7.63
C THR A 345 -1.39 -10.03 -6.13
N ILE A 346 -0.30 -9.88 -5.41
CA ILE A 346 -0.19 -9.52 -3.99
C ILE A 346 -1.15 -8.37 -3.58
N GLY A 347 -1.28 -7.33 -4.42
CA GLY A 347 -2.07 -6.14 -4.08
C GLY A 347 -3.55 -6.43 -3.78
N ASN A 348 -4.12 -7.47 -4.40
CA ASN A 348 -5.52 -7.87 -4.21
C ASN A 348 -5.74 -8.70 -2.92
N TYR A 349 -4.66 -9.15 -2.28
CA TYR A 349 -4.68 -9.95 -1.05
C TYR A 349 -4.33 -9.12 0.18
N ALA A 350 -3.42 -8.15 0.04
CA ALA A 350 -3.09 -7.19 1.10
C ALA A 350 -4.32 -6.40 1.62
N SER A 351 -5.26 -6.04 0.74
CA SER A 351 -6.45 -5.26 1.08
C SER A 351 -7.44 -5.99 2.00
N VAL A 352 -7.57 -7.31 1.87
CA VAL A 352 -8.63 -8.12 2.51
C VAL A 352 -8.29 -8.63 3.91
N LEU A 353 -7.01 -8.70 4.30
CA LEU A 353 -6.54 -9.30 5.57
C LEU A 353 -7.26 -8.77 6.83
N LYS A 354 -7.41 -7.44 6.95
CA LYS A 354 -8.08 -6.82 8.11
C LYS A 354 -9.54 -7.23 8.22
N ALA A 355 -10.27 -7.15 7.11
CA ALA A 355 -11.67 -7.53 7.07
C ALA A 355 -11.79 -9.00 7.48
N GLN A 356 -11.05 -9.92 6.85
CA GLN A 356 -11.10 -11.35 7.17
C GLN A 356 -10.81 -11.65 8.64
N THR A 357 -9.83 -10.98 9.23
CA THR A 357 -9.48 -11.15 10.66
C THR A 357 -10.64 -10.70 11.55
N LEU A 358 -11.29 -9.57 11.25
CA LEU A 358 -12.46 -9.06 11.97
C LEU A 358 -13.71 -9.95 11.79
N ALA A 359 -13.89 -10.56 10.62
CA ALA A 359 -14.98 -11.51 10.36
C ALA A 359 -14.78 -12.81 11.15
N LYS A 360 -13.57 -13.38 11.12
CA LYS A 360 -13.21 -14.58 11.90
C LYS A 360 -13.34 -14.36 13.40
N ALA A 361 -12.93 -13.19 13.91
CA ALA A 361 -13.13 -12.82 15.32
C ALA A 361 -14.61 -12.72 15.74
N LYS A 362 -15.54 -12.59 14.79
CA LYS A 362 -17.00 -12.60 15.00
C LYS A 362 -17.66 -13.95 14.70
N GLY A 363 -16.88 -15.00 14.42
CA GLY A 363 -17.38 -16.34 14.10
C GLY A 363 -17.79 -16.57 12.64
N PHE A 364 -17.55 -15.61 11.72
CA PHE A 364 -17.77 -15.83 10.30
C PHE A 364 -16.60 -16.61 9.67
N THR A 365 -16.92 -17.48 8.71
CA THR A 365 -15.95 -18.31 7.99
C THR A 365 -15.11 -17.49 7.01
N ASP A 366 -15.76 -16.61 6.23
CA ASP A 366 -15.11 -15.71 5.28
C ASP A 366 -16.02 -14.51 4.92
N ILE A 367 -15.61 -13.71 3.93
CA ILE A 367 -16.24 -12.45 3.55
C ILE A 367 -16.70 -12.43 2.11
N LEU A 368 -17.89 -11.87 1.90
CA LEU A 368 -18.47 -11.55 0.60
C LEU A 368 -18.17 -10.08 0.25
N TYR A 369 -17.33 -9.82 -0.76
CA TYR A 369 -16.90 -8.47 -1.14
C TYR A 369 -17.79 -7.82 -2.21
N LEU A 370 -18.15 -6.55 -1.99
CA LEU A 370 -18.86 -5.72 -2.95
C LEU A 370 -17.93 -4.78 -3.73
N ASP A 371 -18.38 -4.35 -4.90
CA ASP A 371 -17.68 -3.43 -5.80
C ASP A 371 -17.41 -2.07 -5.14
N CYS A 372 -16.21 -1.52 -5.34
CA CYS A 372 -15.77 -0.30 -4.67
C CYS A 372 -16.44 1.01 -5.15
N VAL A 373 -17.25 0.95 -6.23
CA VAL A 373 -17.85 2.14 -6.86
C VAL A 373 -19.30 2.32 -6.42
N ASN A 374 -20.10 1.26 -6.53
CA ASN A 374 -21.53 1.26 -6.24
C ASN A 374 -21.86 0.63 -4.88
N LYS A 375 -20.92 -0.10 -4.26
CA LYS A 375 -21.10 -0.87 -3.02
C LYS A 375 -22.34 -1.77 -3.05
N LYS A 376 -22.62 -2.39 -4.20
CA LYS A 376 -23.90 -3.07 -4.48
C LYS A 376 -23.75 -4.38 -5.23
N TYR A 377 -22.76 -4.47 -6.10
CA TYR A 377 -22.52 -5.65 -6.91
C TYR A 377 -21.46 -6.53 -6.27
N LEU A 378 -21.76 -7.82 -6.18
CA LEU A 378 -20.85 -8.85 -5.70
C LEU A 378 -19.65 -9.02 -6.65
N GLU A 379 -18.45 -9.02 -6.10
CA GLU A 379 -17.21 -9.33 -6.84
C GLU A 379 -16.70 -10.76 -6.57
N GLU A 380 -16.19 -11.02 -5.37
CA GLU A 380 -15.55 -12.28 -4.99
C GLU A 380 -15.68 -12.56 -3.47
N VAL A 381 -15.31 -13.76 -3.05
CA VAL A 381 -14.90 -14.06 -1.66
C VAL A 381 -13.37 -13.90 -1.57
N SER A 382 -12.84 -13.70 -0.36
CA SER A 382 -11.44 -13.28 -0.08
C SER A 382 -10.34 -13.88 -0.97
N SER A 383 -10.45 -15.17 -1.31
CA SER A 383 -9.50 -15.91 -2.14
C SER A 383 -10.14 -16.68 -3.30
N SER A 384 -11.47 -16.63 -3.43
CA SER A 384 -12.25 -17.55 -4.27
C SER A 384 -13.35 -16.85 -5.07
N ASN A 385 -13.62 -17.37 -6.27
CA ASN A 385 -14.73 -16.92 -7.10
C ASN A 385 -16.08 -17.38 -6.50
N VAL A 386 -17.17 -16.66 -6.79
CA VAL A 386 -18.52 -17.00 -6.33
C VAL A 386 -19.40 -17.50 -7.47
N PHE A 387 -20.20 -18.53 -7.19
CA PHE A 387 -21.28 -19.03 -8.03
C PHE A 387 -22.58 -19.07 -7.22
N VAL A 388 -23.67 -18.55 -7.81
CA VAL A 388 -25.02 -18.55 -7.26
C VAL A 388 -25.89 -19.44 -8.13
N VAL A 389 -26.52 -20.47 -7.55
CA VAL A 389 -27.34 -21.44 -8.28
C VAL A 389 -28.82 -21.20 -7.95
N LYS A 390 -29.66 -21.06 -8.99
CA LYS A 390 -31.13 -20.95 -8.87
C LYS A 390 -31.80 -21.83 -9.92
N GLY A 391 -32.31 -22.98 -9.49
CA GLY A 391 -32.80 -24.02 -10.41
C GLY A 391 -31.68 -24.49 -11.35
N ASN A 392 -31.94 -24.49 -12.66
CA ASN A 392 -30.95 -24.84 -13.67
C ASN A 392 -30.03 -23.66 -14.11
N ILE A 393 -30.08 -22.52 -13.41
CA ILE A 393 -29.31 -21.32 -13.74
C ILE A 393 -28.17 -21.15 -12.72
N ILE A 394 -26.93 -21.06 -13.21
CA ILE A 394 -25.77 -20.66 -12.41
C ILE A 394 -25.34 -19.26 -12.82
N SER A 395 -25.32 -18.32 -11.88
CA SER A 395 -24.85 -16.95 -12.10
C SER A 395 -23.54 -16.69 -11.38
N THR A 396 -22.62 -15.95 -12.01
CA THR A 396 -21.32 -15.59 -11.42
C THR A 396 -20.88 -14.19 -11.85
N PRO A 397 -20.20 -13.40 -11.00
CA PRO A 397 -19.82 -12.01 -11.30
C PRO A 397 -19.00 -11.87 -12.59
N ALA A 398 -19.44 -11.03 -13.52
CA ALA A 398 -18.79 -10.86 -14.82
C ALA A 398 -17.32 -10.38 -14.70
N VAL A 399 -16.42 -10.93 -15.52
CA VAL A 399 -14.98 -10.62 -15.49
C VAL A 399 -14.71 -9.24 -16.12
N LYS A 400 -14.87 -8.18 -15.33
CA LYS A 400 -14.72 -6.77 -15.74
C LYS A 400 -13.47 -6.09 -15.14
N GLY A 401 -12.33 -6.77 -15.18
CA GLY A 401 -11.03 -6.23 -14.75
C GLY A 401 -10.83 -6.11 -13.23
N THR A 402 -11.89 -6.20 -12.42
CA THR A 402 -11.80 -6.28 -10.94
C THR A 402 -11.74 -7.72 -10.42
N ILE A 403 -12.24 -8.67 -11.21
CA ILE A 403 -12.35 -10.09 -10.86
C ILE A 403 -11.34 -10.90 -11.68
N LEU A 404 -10.65 -11.84 -11.04
CA LEU A 404 -9.72 -12.75 -11.69
C LEU A 404 -10.48 -13.79 -12.53
N PRO A 405 -10.14 -14.03 -13.82
CA PRO A 405 -10.87 -15.00 -14.65
C PRO A 405 -10.88 -16.43 -14.07
N GLY A 406 -9.77 -16.83 -13.43
CA GLY A 406 -9.63 -18.08 -12.65
C GLY A 406 -9.66 -19.37 -13.48
N VAL A 407 -8.61 -20.19 -13.40
CA VAL A 407 -8.59 -21.51 -14.09
C VAL A 407 -9.69 -22.41 -13.53
N THR A 408 -9.80 -22.53 -12.21
CA THR A 408 -10.85 -23.30 -11.52
C THR A 408 -12.24 -22.79 -11.89
N ARG A 409 -12.43 -21.46 -11.96
CA ARG A 409 -13.70 -20.86 -12.39
C ARG A 409 -14.06 -21.26 -13.81
N LYS A 410 -13.12 -21.23 -14.75
CA LYS A 410 -13.37 -21.73 -16.12
C LYS A 410 -13.80 -23.20 -16.08
N SER A 411 -13.06 -24.06 -15.39
CA SER A 411 -13.40 -25.49 -15.28
C SER A 411 -14.79 -25.74 -14.69
N ILE A 412 -15.22 -24.96 -13.69
CA ILE A 412 -16.58 -25.05 -13.12
C ILE A 412 -17.64 -24.65 -14.15
N ILE A 413 -17.40 -23.59 -14.93
CA ILE A 413 -18.31 -23.15 -16.00
C ILE A 413 -18.43 -24.24 -17.07
N ASP A 414 -17.29 -24.79 -17.53
CA ASP A 414 -17.23 -25.83 -18.56
C ASP A 414 -17.96 -27.12 -18.09
N ILE A 415 -17.77 -27.54 -16.82
CA ILE A 415 -18.44 -28.70 -16.22
C ILE A 415 -19.95 -28.45 -16.02
N ALA A 416 -20.34 -27.28 -15.53
CA ALA A 416 -21.76 -26.96 -15.33
C ALA A 416 -22.52 -26.96 -16.67
N GLN A 417 -21.93 -26.38 -17.72
CA GLN A 417 -22.51 -26.39 -19.06
C GLN A 417 -22.63 -27.82 -19.63
N SER A 418 -21.64 -28.69 -19.41
CA SER A 418 -21.73 -30.10 -19.86
C SER A 418 -22.79 -30.92 -19.11
N GLN A 419 -23.16 -30.50 -17.89
CA GLN A 419 -24.27 -31.07 -17.12
C GLN A 419 -25.63 -30.43 -17.42
N GLY A 420 -25.71 -29.50 -18.38
CA GLY A 420 -26.96 -28.88 -18.84
C GLY A 420 -27.37 -27.60 -18.09
N PHE A 421 -26.55 -27.08 -17.18
CA PHE A 421 -26.82 -25.81 -16.50
C PHE A 421 -26.62 -24.61 -17.44
N GLN A 422 -27.49 -23.62 -17.33
CA GLN A 422 -27.33 -22.33 -18.00
C GLN A 422 -26.42 -21.42 -17.15
N VAL A 423 -25.23 -21.09 -17.66
CA VAL A 423 -24.25 -20.30 -16.90
C VAL A 423 -24.20 -18.84 -17.38
N HIS A 424 -24.56 -17.91 -16.51
CA HIS A 424 -24.62 -16.47 -16.79
C HIS A 424 -23.52 -15.70 -16.08
N MET A 425 -22.66 -15.03 -16.85
CA MET A 425 -21.68 -14.08 -16.32
C MET A 425 -22.30 -12.68 -16.27
N THR A 426 -22.82 -12.28 -15.10
CA THR A 426 -23.58 -11.03 -14.93
C THR A 426 -23.24 -10.33 -13.61
N SER A 427 -23.64 -9.08 -13.46
CA SER A 427 -23.50 -8.34 -12.20
C SER A 427 -24.54 -8.85 -11.20
N LEU A 428 -24.08 -9.53 -10.14
CA LEU A 428 -24.93 -10.04 -9.07
C LEU A 428 -25.18 -8.93 -8.04
N ASN A 429 -26.44 -8.57 -7.84
CA ASN A 429 -26.85 -7.47 -6.96
C ASN A 429 -27.11 -8.00 -5.54
N CYS A 430 -26.33 -7.54 -4.57
CA CYS A 430 -26.52 -7.82 -3.15
C CYS A 430 -27.37 -6.71 -2.54
N CYS A 431 -28.69 -6.71 -2.81
CA CYS A 431 -29.62 -5.83 -2.10
C CYS A 431 -29.70 -6.24 -0.62
N TYR A 432 -29.81 -5.23 0.25
CA TYR A 432 -30.23 -5.36 1.65
C TYR A 432 -31.69 -5.80 1.76
#